data_AF-M6KL63-F1
#
_entry.id   AF-M6KL63-F1
#
_cell.length_a   1.000
_cell.length_b   1.000
_cell.length_c   1.000
_cell.angle_alpha   90.00
_cell.angle_beta   90.00
_cell.angle_gamma   90.00
#
_symmetry.space_group_name_H-M   'P 1'
#
loop_
_entity.id
_entity.type
_entity.pdbx_description
1 polymer ?
#
loop_
_entity_poly.entity_id
_entity_poly.type
_entity_poly.pdbx_seq_one_letter_code
_entity_poly.pdbx_strand_id
1 'polypeptide(L)'
;MLFYGNRLSTSATTVRKKFLKEKELLFNENQEFVTVEDYDFWLRLAKENARFLFIPEVLGEYTIHNSNQSAALERHLNHLENLVRYHVFHIQEFEKNKNKLWKKFQVKLAFDKAIVYLREKRVVSSIFLIVKFLFKAPFTFLSLFIFKLNHKF
;
A
#
# COMPACT_ATOMS: atom_id res chain seq x y z
N MET A 1 1.57 1.66 8.47
CA MET A 1 0.73 1.63 7.25
C MET A 1 1.56 1.70 5.97
N LEU A 2 2.48 2.67 5.81
CA LEU A 2 3.31 2.79 4.59
C LEU A 2 4.11 1.52 4.26
N PHE A 3 4.81 0.93 5.24
CA PHE A 3 5.64 -0.27 5.00
C PHE A 3 4.85 -1.59 4.90
N TYR A 4 3.81 -1.74 5.72
CA TYR A 4 3.06 -3.00 5.85
C TYR A 4 1.79 -3.09 4.99
N GLY A 5 1.51 -2.07 4.19
CA GLY A 5 0.39 -2.02 3.27
C GLY A 5 -0.87 -1.37 3.84
N ASN A 6 -1.85 -1.19 2.94
CA ASN A 6 -3.19 -0.71 3.27
C ASN A 6 -3.99 -1.82 3.98
N ARG A 7 -4.69 -1.46 5.06
CA ARG A 7 -5.59 -2.35 5.83
C ARG A 7 -7.01 -1.81 5.94
N LEU A 8 -7.28 -0.66 5.32
CA LEU A 8 -8.55 0.04 5.43
C LEU A 8 -9.30 -0.08 4.11
N SER A 9 -10.55 -0.51 4.19
CA SER A 9 -11.48 -0.45 3.06
C SER A 9 -12.24 0.87 3.11
N THR A 10 -12.38 1.53 1.97
CA THR A 10 -13.16 2.77 1.83
C THR A 10 -14.62 2.59 2.25
N SER A 11 -15.22 1.44 1.96
CA SER A 11 -16.60 1.14 2.34
C SER A 11 -16.80 0.80 3.81
N ALA A 12 -15.71 0.50 4.55
CA ALA A 12 -15.76 0.07 5.95
C ALA A 12 -15.03 1.03 6.90
N THR A 13 -14.67 2.23 6.44
CA THR A 13 -13.93 3.21 7.23
C THR A 13 -14.74 4.48 7.43
N THR A 14 -14.94 4.88 8.68
CA THR A 14 -15.57 6.15 9.04
C THR A 14 -14.57 7.08 9.71
N VAL A 15 -14.61 8.38 9.37
CA VAL A 15 -13.71 9.39 9.96
C VAL A 15 -14.52 10.53 10.55
N ARG A 16 -14.08 11.07 11.69
CA ARG A 16 -14.74 12.19 12.35
C ARG A 16 -14.68 13.45 11.47
N LYS A 17 -15.84 13.95 11.04
CA LYS A 17 -15.96 15.15 10.19
C LYS A 17 -15.20 16.36 10.72
N LYS A 18 -15.25 16.61 12.04
CA LYS A 18 -14.53 17.71 12.69
C LYS A 18 -13.02 17.63 12.45
N PHE A 19 -12.42 16.45 12.60
CA PHE A 19 -10.99 16.21 12.35
C PHE A 19 -10.60 16.51 10.90
N LEU A 20 -11.41 16.05 9.94
CA LEU A 20 -11.15 16.32 8.51
C LEU A 20 -11.15 17.81 8.19
N LYS A 21 -12.11 18.56 8.75
CA LYS A 21 -12.20 20.01 8.57
C LYS A 21 -11.04 20.76 9.21
N GLU A 22 -10.70 20.43 10.46
CA GLU A 22 -9.60 21.07 11.20
C GLU A 22 -8.23 20.82 10.56
N LYS A 23 -8.06 19.68 9.90
CA LYS A 23 -6.80 19.29 9.24
C LYS A 23 -6.80 19.52 7.73
N GLU A 24 -7.88 20.06 7.18
CA GLU A 24 -8.04 20.32 5.74
C GLU A 24 -7.73 19.09 4.87
N LEU A 25 -8.21 17.92 5.31
CA LEU A 25 -7.94 16.65 4.65
C LEU A 25 -9.06 16.28 3.68
N LEU A 26 -8.67 16.03 2.44
CA LEU A 26 -9.51 15.64 1.31
C LEU A 26 -8.84 14.49 0.54
N PHE A 27 -9.63 13.75 -0.23
CA PHE A 27 -9.08 12.80 -1.21
C PHE A 27 -8.25 13.56 -2.25
N ASN A 28 -7.21 12.90 -2.73
CA ASN A 28 -6.34 13.45 -3.76
C ASN A 28 -6.88 13.09 -5.14
N GLU A 29 -7.06 14.09 -6.00
CA GLU A 29 -7.62 13.94 -7.35
C GLU A 29 -6.55 13.77 -8.43
N ASN A 30 -5.27 13.65 -8.04
CA ASN A 30 -4.19 13.38 -8.99
C ASN A 30 -4.45 12.08 -9.76
N GLN A 31 -4.46 12.16 -11.09
CA GLN A 31 -4.70 11.03 -11.98
C GLN A 31 -3.69 9.89 -11.80
N GLU A 32 -2.46 10.19 -11.34
CA GLU A 32 -1.46 9.18 -11.04
C GLU A 32 -1.78 8.33 -9.81
N PHE A 33 -2.78 8.72 -9.00
CA PHE A 33 -3.20 8.02 -7.79
C PHE A 33 -4.54 7.30 -7.98
N VAL A 34 -5.09 7.27 -9.19
CA VAL A 34 -6.36 6.58 -9.45
C VAL A 34 -6.27 5.12 -9.00
N THR A 35 -7.28 4.59 -8.30
CA THR A 35 -7.31 3.27 -7.64
C THR A 35 -6.51 3.12 -6.34
N VAL A 36 -5.79 4.15 -5.89
CA VAL A 36 -5.04 4.17 -4.62
C VAL A 36 -5.25 5.48 -3.83
N GLU A 37 -6.29 6.25 -4.19
CA GLU A 37 -6.66 7.53 -3.58
C GLU A 37 -7.02 7.35 -2.10
N ASP A 38 -7.68 6.24 -1.79
CA ASP A 38 -8.01 5.85 -0.42
C ASP A 38 -6.76 5.62 0.41
N TYR A 39 -5.77 4.94 -0.15
CA TYR A 39 -4.52 4.70 0.54
C TYR A 39 -3.75 6.00 0.79
N ASP A 40 -3.73 6.93 -0.17
CA ASP A 40 -3.15 8.27 0.04
C ASP A 40 -3.83 8.97 1.22
N PHE A 41 -5.17 8.95 1.22
CA PHE A 41 -5.98 9.55 2.25
C PHE A 41 -5.67 8.95 3.63
N TRP A 42 -5.60 7.62 3.76
CA TRP A 42 -5.24 6.94 5.02
C TRP A 42 -3.85 7.32 5.53
N LEU A 43 -2.87 7.45 4.63
CA LEU A 43 -1.52 7.87 5.00
C LEU A 43 -1.49 9.33 5.48
N ARG A 44 -2.27 10.21 4.86
CA ARG A 44 -2.41 11.62 5.30
C ARG A 44 -3.12 11.73 6.65
N LEU A 45 -4.15 10.92 6.91
CA LEU A 45 -4.75 10.81 8.25
C LEU A 45 -3.70 10.39 9.29
N ALA A 46 -2.89 9.38 8.97
CA ALA A 46 -1.86 8.88 9.87
C ALA A 46 -0.77 9.93 10.13
N LYS A 47 -0.38 10.71 9.12
CA LYS A 47 0.55 11.84 9.27
C LYS A 47 0.00 12.91 10.23
N GLU A 48 -1.29 13.18 10.17
CA GLU A 48 -1.97 14.13 11.08
C GLU A 48 -2.34 13.51 12.44
N ASN A 49 -1.67 12.41 12.81
CA ASN A 49 -1.84 11.72 14.10
C ASN A 49 -3.27 11.24 14.37
N ALA A 50 -4.03 10.87 13.33
CA ALA A 50 -5.30 10.20 13.51
C ALA A 50 -5.10 8.88 14.27
N ARG A 51 -6.00 8.60 15.21
CA ARG A 51 -6.04 7.32 15.93
C ARG A 51 -6.96 6.36 15.19
N PHE A 52 -6.44 5.19 14.84
CA PHE A 52 -7.19 4.15 14.14
C PHE A 52 -7.71 3.12 15.15
N LEU A 53 -9.02 2.85 15.09
CA LEU A 53 -9.68 1.79 15.84
C LEU A 53 -10.23 0.78 14.83
N PHE A 54 -9.96 -0.50 15.04
CA PHE A 54 -10.51 -1.60 14.25
C PHE A 54 -11.58 -2.30 15.09
N ILE A 55 -12.79 -2.39 14.56
CA ILE A 55 -13.87 -3.15 15.17
C ILE A 55 -13.77 -4.58 14.62
N PRO A 56 -13.56 -5.61 15.47
CA PRO A 56 -13.39 -6.99 15.02
C PRO A 56 -14.75 -7.65 14.71
N GLU A 57 -15.62 -6.96 13.97
CA GLU A 57 -16.96 -7.40 13.60
C GLU A 57 -17.19 -7.15 12.10
N VAL A 58 -17.95 -8.05 11.47
CA VAL A 58 -18.35 -7.88 10.07
C VAL A 58 -19.55 -6.96 10.03
N LEU A 59 -19.32 -5.70 9.67
CA LEU A 59 -20.34 -4.64 9.63
C LEU A 59 -20.76 -4.25 8.21
N GLY A 60 -20.28 -4.97 7.20
CA GLY A 60 -20.61 -4.68 5.81
C GLY A 60 -20.09 -5.75 4.86
N GLU A 61 -20.64 -5.73 3.66
CA GLU A 61 -20.35 -6.66 2.58
C GLU A 61 -19.89 -5.87 1.35
N TYR A 62 -19.04 -6.47 0.52
CA TYR A 62 -18.69 -5.89 -0.77
C TYR A 62 -18.65 -6.98 -1.83
N THR A 63 -19.12 -6.65 -3.03
CA THR A 63 -19.13 -7.58 -4.16
C THR A 63 -17.83 -7.49 -4.93
N ILE A 64 -17.19 -8.62 -5.17
CA ILE A 64 -15.99 -8.73 -6.00
C ILE A 64 -16.42 -9.16 -7.40
N HIS A 65 -16.09 -8.35 -8.41
CA HIS A 65 -16.29 -8.71 -9.81
C HIS A 65 -15.14 -8.21 -10.69
N ASN A 66 -14.97 -8.79 -11.87
CA ASN A 66 -13.83 -8.55 -12.76
C ASN A 66 -13.77 -7.13 -13.35
N SER A 67 -14.85 -6.34 -13.29
CA SER A 67 -14.88 -4.95 -13.74
C SER A 67 -14.48 -3.92 -12.67
N ASN A 68 -13.95 -4.35 -11.53
CA ASN A 68 -13.44 -3.43 -10.51
C ASN A 68 -12.25 -2.62 -11.06
N GLN A 69 -12.12 -1.35 -10.68
CA GLN A 69 -11.06 -0.47 -11.23
C GLN A 69 -9.64 -0.96 -10.94
N SER A 70 -9.47 -1.68 -9.83
CA SER A 70 -8.24 -2.37 -9.44
C SER A 70 -7.93 -3.63 -10.27
N ALA A 71 -8.87 -4.12 -11.09
CA ALA A 71 -8.64 -5.23 -12.00
C ALA A 71 -7.65 -4.88 -13.13
N ALA A 72 -7.47 -3.58 -13.41
CA ALA A 72 -6.38 -3.08 -14.27
C ALA A 72 -5.05 -3.13 -13.50
N LEU A 73 -4.54 -4.36 -13.31
CA LEU A 73 -3.48 -4.65 -12.35
C LEU A 73 -2.21 -3.81 -12.56
N GLU A 74 -1.69 -3.71 -13.79
CA GLU A 74 -0.45 -2.97 -14.04
C GLU A 74 -0.62 -1.48 -13.75
N ARG A 75 -1.80 -0.90 -14.09
CA ARG A 75 -2.13 0.49 -13.77
C ARG A 75 -2.14 0.70 -12.25
N HIS A 76 -2.82 -0.18 -11.51
CA HIS A 76 -2.89 -0.13 -10.06
C HIS A 76 -1.50 -0.22 -9.41
N LEU A 77 -0.65 -1.16 -9.88
CA LEU A 77 0.72 -1.30 -9.38
C LEU A 77 1.59 -0.07 -9.64
N ASN A 78 1.47 0.54 -10.83
CA ASN A 78 2.18 1.77 -11.16
C ASN A 78 1.74 2.94 -10.29
N HIS A 79 0.42 3.10 -10.07
CA HIS A 79 -0.11 4.16 -9.22
C HIS A 79 0.29 3.96 -7.75
N LEU A 80 0.33 2.71 -7.28
CA LEU A 80 0.86 2.38 -5.96
C LEU A 80 2.34 2.76 -5.82
N GLU A 81 3.17 2.48 -6.84
CA GLU A 81 4.57 2.90 -6.86
C GLU A 81 4.71 4.43 -6.81
N ASN A 82 3.94 5.15 -7.63
CA ASN A 82 3.91 6.61 -7.67
C ASN A 82 3.51 7.20 -6.32
N LEU A 83 2.47 6.67 -5.69
CA LEU A 83 2.01 7.09 -4.37
C LEU A 83 3.09 6.86 -3.31
N VAL A 84 3.69 5.67 -3.25
CA VAL A 84 4.75 5.38 -2.26
C VAL A 84 5.96 6.29 -2.51
N ARG A 85 6.34 6.51 -3.77
CA ARG A 85 7.44 7.44 -4.12
C ARG A 85 7.12 8.86 -3.67
N TYR A 86 5.91 9.35 -3.95
CA TYR A 86 5.47 10.67 -3.53
C TYR A 86 5.55 10.81 -2.01
N HIS A 87 5.03 9.84 -1.26
CA HIS A 87 5.08 9.85 0.21
C HIS A 87 6.51 9.83 0.75
N VAL A 88 7.40 9.01 0.18
CA VAL A 88 8.81 8.92 0.60
C VAL A 88 9.57 10.22 0.39
N PHE A 89 9.34 10.89 -0.75
CA PHE A 89 10.12 12.06 -1.14
C PHE A 89 9.51 13.39 -0.71
N HIS A 90 8.19 13.49 -0.51
CA HIS A 90 7.50 14.77 -0.31
C HIS A 90 6.68 14.86 0.98
N ILE A 91 6.17 13.75 1.52
CA ILE A 91 5.21 13.79 2.64
C ILE A 91 5.83 13.36 3.97
N GLN A 92 6.61 12.28 3.97
CA GLN A 92 7.19 11.76 5.20
C GLN A 92 8.35 12.62 5.69
N GLU A 93 8.45 12.75 7.01
CA GLU A 93 9.49 13.55 7.69
C GLU A 93 10.33 12.72 8.68
N PHE A 94 10.02 11.43 8.85
CA PHE A 94 10.64 10.57 9.87
C PHE A 94 12.02 10.03 9.47
N GLU A 95 12.34 9.94 8.17
CA GLU A 95 13.63 9.47 7.67
C GLU A 95 14.25 10.53 6.76
N LYS A 96 15.39 11.06 7.20
CA LYS A 96 16.14 12.10 6.48
C LYS A 96 16.73 11.56 5.18
N ASN A 97 17.21 10.32 5.17
CA ASN A 97 17.78 9.70 3.98
C ASN A 97 16.69 9.08 3.10
N LYS A 98 16.00 9.94 2.33
CA LYS A 98 14.91 9.57 1.41
C LYS A 98 15.32 8.49 0.41
N ASN A 99 16.57 8.51 -0.09
CA ASN A 99 17.08 7.50 -1.02
C ASN A 99 17.24 6.11 -0.39
N LYS A 100 17.71 6.06 0.87
CA LYS A 100 17.77 4.82 1.64
C LYS A 100 16.36 4.27 1.87
N LEU A 101 15.42 5.12 2.25
CA LEU A 101 14.02 4.73 2.44
C LEU A 101 13.40 4.22 1.13
N TRP A 102 13.64 4.91 0.02
CA TRP A 102 13.14 4.52 -1.29
C TRP A 102 13.66 3.14 -1.71
N LYS A 103 14.95 2.87 -1.55
CA LYS A 103 15.52 1.53 -1.82
C LYS A 103 14.81 0.42 -1.03
N LYS A 104 14.45 0.68 0.24
CA LYS A 104 13.68 -0.25 1.08
C LYS A 104 12.28 -0.49 0.50
N PHE A 105 11.61 0.57 0.06
CA PHE A 105 10.29 0.47 -0.58
C PHE A 105 10.32 -0.21 -1.95
N GLN A 106 11.35 -0.01 -2.75
CA GLN A 106 11.50 -0.72 -4.03
C GLN A 106 11.55 -2.24 -3.85
N VAL A 107 12.25 -2.72 -2.81
CA VAL A 107 12.28 -4.15 -2.47
C VAL A 107 10.87 -4.63 -2.05
N LYS A 108 10.17 -3.85 -1.22
CA LYS A 108 8.82 -4.16 -0.76
C LYS A 108 7.81 -4.20 -1.92
N LEU A 109 7.79 -3.19 -2.77
CA LEU A 109 6.89 -3.09 -3.92
C LEU A 109 7.11 -4.25 -4.89
N ALA A 110 8.37 -4.62 -5.13
CA ALA A 110 8.67 -5.76 -5.98
C ALA A 110 8.26 -7.10 -5.36
N PHE A 111 8.44 -7.25 -4.04
CA PHE A 111 7.94 -8.41 -3.30
C PHE A 111 6.42 -8.54 -3.44
N ASP A 112 5.67 -7.46 -3.25
CA ASP A 112 4.23 -7.47 -3.43
C ASP A 112 3.81 -7.76 -4.87
N LYS A 113 4.50 -7.16 -5.85
CA LYS A 113 4.26 -7.44 -7.28
C LYS A 113 4.48 -8.90 -7.63
N ALA A 114 5.51 -9.55 -7.08
CA ALA A 114 5.73 -10.98 -7.27
C ALA A 114 4.59 -11.84 -6.71
N ILE A 115 4.11 -11.53 -5.50
CA ILE A 115 2.98 -12.24 -4.89
C ILE A 115 1.69 -12.08 -5.70
N VAL A 116 1.45 -10.88 -6.23
CA VAL A 116 0.33 -10.63 -7.13
C VAL A 116 0.47 -11.46 -8.42
N TYR A 117 1.64 -11.47 -9.05
CA TYR A 117 1.88 -12.27 -10.26
C TYR A 117 1.69 -13.77 -10.03
N LEU A 118 2.05 -14.28 -8.85
CA LEU A 118 1.75 -15.66 -8.47
C LEU A 118 0.23 -15.93 -8.43
N ARG A 119 -0.55 -15.00 -7.86
CA ARG A 119 -2.01 -15.08 -7.82
C ARG A 119 -2.66 -15.06 -9.20
N GLU A 120 -2.11 -14.26 -10.12
CA GLU A 120 -2.51 -14.19 -11.53
C GLU A 120 -1.97 -15.34 -12.39
N LYS A 121 -1.40 -16.38 -11.78
CA LYS A 121 -0.80 -17.55 -12.47
C LYS A 121 0.36 -17.19 -13.42
N ARG A 122 0.97 -16.00 -13.30
CA ARG A 122 2.17 -15.55 -14.03
C ARG A 122 3.45 -16.03 -13.32
N VAL A 123 3.59 -17.36 -13.21
CA VAL A 123 4.60 -18.00 -12.36
C VAL A 123 6.04 -17.65 -12.75
N VAL A 124 6.36 -17.65 -14.04
CA VAL A 124 7.72 -17.34 -14.53
C VAL A 124 8.15 -15.93 -14.13
N SER A 125 7.30 -14.93 -14.37
CA SER A 125 7.57 -13.53 -13.98
C SER A 125 7.69 -13.37 -12.47
N SER A 126 6.88 -14.10 -11.70
CA SER A 126 6.96 -14.11 -10.23
C SER A 126 8.29 -14.69 -9.75
N ILE A 127 8.70 -15.86 -10.24
CA ILE A 127 9.97 -16.51 -9.87
C ILE A 127 11.15 -15.60 -10.20
N PHE A 128 11.16 -15.03 -11.41
CA PHE A 128 12.21 -14.10 -11.82
C PHE A 128 12.35 -12.90 -10.87
N LEU A 129 11.22 -12.29 -10.47
CA LEU A 129 11.22 -11.20 -9.49
C LEU A 129 11.74 -11.70 -8.13
N ILE A 130 11.22 -12.80 -7.60
CA ILE A 130 11.64 -13.34 -6.29
C ILE A 130 13.15 -13.57 -6.26
N VAL A 131 13.69 -14.27 -7.26
CA VAL A 131 15.13 -14.56 -7.36
C VAL A 131 15.94 -13.26 -7.41
N LYS A 132 15.55 -12.32 -8.28
CA LYS A 132 16.23 -11.01 -8.40
C LYS A 132 16.30 -10.25 -7.07
N PHE A 133 15.26 -10.29 -6.25
CA PHE A 133 15.20 -9.52 -5.00
C PHE A 133 15.80 -10.26 -3.79
N LEU A 134 15.75 -11.60 -3.79
CA LEU A 134 16.44 -12.41 -2.79
C LEU A 134 17.95 -12.10 -2.77
N PHE A 135 18.57 -12.00 -3.94
CA PHE A 135 19.99 -11.64 -4.05
C PHE A 135 20.28 -10.16 -3.74
N LYS A 136 19.36 -9.25 -4.08
CA LYS A 136 19.58 -7.80 -3.88
C LYS A 136 19.41 -7.35 -2.42
N ALA A 137 18.48 -7.95 -1.68
CA ALA A 137 18.14 -7.54 -0.32
C ALA A 137 17.62 -8.71 0.54
N PRO A 138 18.46 -9.71 0.85
CA PRO A 138 18.04 -10.97 1.46
C PRO A 138 17.38 -10.79 2.83
N PHE A 139 17.94 -9.94 3.71
CA PHE A 139 17.39 -9.70 5.03
C PHE A 139 16.02 -9.01 4.99
N THR A 140 15.85 -8.03 4.10
CA THR A 140 14.55 -7.34 3.94
C THR A 140 13.52 -8.29 3.34
N PHE A 141 13.90 -9.08 2.34
CA PHE A 141 13.04 -10.10 1.77
C PHE A 141 12.57 -11.10 2.84
N LEU A 142 13.49 -11.66 3.62
CA LEU A 142 13.16 -12.62 4.67
C LEU A 142 12.23 -12.00 5.73
N SER A 143 12.49 -10.76 6.15
CA SER A 143 11.61 -10.05 7.10
C SER A 143 10.19 -9.86 6.56
N LEU A 144 10.05 -9.53 5.27
CA LEU A 144 8.74 -9.37 4.62
C LEU A 144 8.02 -10.70 4.48
N PHE A 145 8.76 -11.77 4.16
CA PHE A 145 8.24 -13.11 4.06
C PHE A 145 7.71 -13.62 5.41
N ILE A 146 8.50 -13.50 6.47
CA ILE A 146 8.10 -13.87 7.83
C ILE A 146 6.89 -13.05 8.27
N PHE A 147 6.89 -11.74 8.03
CA PHE A 147 5.76 -10.87 8.35
C PHE A 147 4.46 -11.34 7.66
N LYS A 148 4.54 -11.77 6.40
CA LYS A 148 3.38 -12.24 5.63
C LYS A 148 2.89 -13.62 6.06
N LEU A 149 3.77 -14.48 6.59
CA LEU A 149 3.38 -15.75 7.20
C LEU A 149 2.65 -15.55 8.55
N ASN A 150 3.14 -14.64 9.37
CA ASN A 150 2.61 -14.39 10.72
C ASN A 150 1.31 -13.57 10.73
N HIS A 151 1.00 -12.90 9.63
CA HIS A 151 -0.22 -12.12 9.47
C HIS A 151 -0.99 -12.63 8.25
N LYS A 152 -1.97 -13.51 8.50
CA LYS A 152 -3.03 -13.77 7.53
C LYS A 152 -3.78 -12.47 7.29
N PHE A 153 -3.78 -12.03 6.04
CA PHE A 153 -4.67 -10.97 5.55
C PHE A 153 -6.07 -11.53 5.36
#